data_AF-A0A484TS69-F1
#
_entry.id   AF-A0A484TS69-F1
#
_cell.length_a   1.000
_cell.length_b   1.000
_cell.length_c   1.000
_cell.angle_alpha   90.00
_cell.angle_beta   90.00
_cell.angle_gamma   90.00
#
_symmetry.space_group_name_H-M   'P 1'
#
loop_
_entity.id
_entity.type
_entity.pdbx_description
1 polymer ?
#
loop_
_entity_poly.entity_id
_entity_poly.type
_entity_poly.pdbx_seq_one_letter_code
_entity_poly.pdbx_strand_id
1 'polypeptide(L)'
;MGGKVSIGVDPVHFGMIMLVNLGIGLITPPVGAVLFVGAAVGKVSIEATIKALLPFYLALFLVLMAVTYIPAISLWLPGLVL
;
A
#
# COMPACT_ATOMS: atom_id res chain seq x y z
N MET A 1 3.32 8.57 -30.85
CA MET A 1 4.36 8.53 -29.78
C MET A 1 3.80 7.70 -28.64
N GLY A 2 3.75 6.37 -28.83
CA GLY A 2 3.02 5.43 -27.98
C GLY A 2 3.95 4.61 -27.10
N GLY A 3 4.05 4.99 -25.83
CA GLY A 3 4.78 4.23 -24.82
C GLY A 3 3.94 3.05 -24.33
N LYS A 4 3.90 1.96 -25.10
CA LYS A 4 3.47 0.66 -24.58
C LYS A 4 4.59 0.15 -23.68
N VAL A 5 4.47 0.39 -22.37
CA VAL A 5 5.32 -0.28 -21.39
C VAL A 5 5.10 -1.78 -21.56
N SER A 6 6.17 -2.54 -21.74
CA SER A 6 6.19 -3.92 -22.26
C SER A 6 5.72 -4.99 -21.26
N ILE A 7 4.77 -4.66 -20.40
CA ILE A 7 4.02 -5.56 -19.54
C ILE A 7 2.59 -5.08 -19.71
N GLY A 8 1.60 -5.94 -19.97
CA GLY A 8 0.21 -5.55 -20.33
C GLY A 8 -0.59 -4.79 -19.26
N VAL A 9 0.06 -3.94 -18.47
CA VAL A 9 -0.41 -3.23 -17.29
C VAL A 9 -0.02 -1.75 -17.44
N ASP A 10 -0.98 -0.86 -17.16
CA ASP A 10 -0.79 0.59 -17.20
C ASP A 10 0.29 1.05 -16.18
N PRO A 11 1.23 1.93 -16.56
CA PRO A 11 2.32 2.38 -15.67
C PRO A 11 1.83 3.12 -14.42
N VAL A 12 0.72 3.84 -14.49
CA VAL A 12 0.12 4.48 -13.31
C VAL A 12 -0.41 3.42 -12.36
N HIS A 13 -1.11 2.41 -12.89
CA HIS A 13 -1.61 1.29 -12.07
C HIS A 13 -0.46 0.49 -11.44
N PHE A 14 0.59 0.19 -12.20
CA PHE A 14 1.79 -0.45 -11.67
C PHE A 14 2.45 0.39 -10.55
N GLY A 15 2.56 1.71 -10.76
CA GLY A 15 3.05 2.63 -9.73
C GLY A 15 2.19 2.61 -8.46
N MET A 16 0.86 2.53 -8.60
CA MET A 16 -0.06 2.44 -7.47
C MET A 16 0.10 1.12 -6.69
N ILE A 17 0.23 -0.02 -7.36
CA ILE A 17 0.50 -1.31 -6.71
C ILE A 17 1.81 -1.25 -5.91
N MET A 18 2.86 -0.67 -6.49
CA MET A 18 4.16 -0.49 -5.82
C MET A 18 4.04 0.41 -4.58
N LEU A 19 3.30 1.52 -4.68
CA LEU A 19 3.09 2.47 -3.60
C LEU A 19 2.31 1.85 -2.42
N VAL A 20 1.26 1.07 -2.69
CA VAL A 20 0.50 0.35 -1.67
C VAL A 20 1.38 -0.70 -0.97
N ASN A 21 2.14 -1.50 -1.73
CA ASN A 21 3.06 -2.49 -1.16
C ASN A 21 4.15 -1.85 -0.30
N LEU A 22 4.69 -0.69 -0.72
CA LEU A 22 5.65 0.06 0.07
C LEU A 22 5.02 0.54 1.39
N GLY A 23 3.81 1.09 1.34
CA GLY A 23 3.07 1.52 2.53
C GLY A 23 2.87 0.38 3.53
N ILE A 24 2.49 -0.82 3.04
CA ILE A 24 2.35 -2.03 3.85
C ILE A 24 3.71 -2.43 4.44
N GLY A 25 4.80 -2.37 3.65
CA GLY A 25 6.15 -2.65 4.11
C GLY A 25 6.59 -1.75 5.28
N LEU A 26 6.24 -0.47 5.24
CA LEU A 26 6.59 0.52 6.27
C LEU A 26 5.93 0.26 7.63
N ILE A 27 4.80 -0.45 7.65
CA ILE A 27 4.10 -0.79 8.89
C ILE A 27 4.31 -2.26 9.30
N THR A 28 4.88 -3.11 8.45
CA THR A 28 5.06 -4.55 8.76
C THR A 28 6.43 -4.77 9.42
N PRO A 29 6.55 -5.58 10.50
CA PRO A 29 7.75 -5.63 11.34
C PRO A 29 9.14 -5.84 10.68
N PRO A 30 9.32 -6.61 9.59
CA PRO A 30 10.67 -6.80 9.03
C PRO A 30 11.30 -5.51 8.49
N VAL A 31 10.51 -4.49 8.14
CA VAL A 31 11.00 -3.14 7.76
C VAL A 31 10.44 -2.09 8.72
N GLY A 32 9.12 -2.01 8.86
CA GLY A 32 8.43 -1.49 10.05
C GLY A 32 8.72 -0.05 10.47
N ALA A 33 9.37 0.77 9.64
CA ALA A 33 9.86 2.08 10.05
C ALA A 33 8.77 2.98 10.68
N VAL A 34 7.57 3.02 10.10
CA VAL A 34 6.44 3.78 10.65
C VAL A 34 5.90 3.13 11.92
N LEU A 35 5.88 1.80 11.98
CA LEU A 35 5.47 1.07 13.16
C LEU A 35 6.43 1.30 14.34
N PHE A 36 7.74 1.30 14.11
CA PHE A 36 8.76 1.56 15.13
C PHE A 36 8.73 3.01 15.62
N VAL A 37 8.59 3.98 14.70
CA VAL A 37 8.44 5.40 15.05
C VAL A 37 7.15 5.61 15.85
N GLY A 38 6.02 5.02 15.42
CA GLY A 38 4.75 5.10 16.13
C GLY A 38 4.81 4.50 17.54
N ALA A 39 5.45 3.34 17.71
CA ALA A 39 5.65 2.72 19.00
C ALA A 39 6.54 3.58 19.93
N ALA A 40 7.63 4.15 19.40
CA ALA A 40 8.54 5.03 20.14
C ALA A 40 7.86 6.33 20.60
N VAL A 41 7.11 6.98 19.72
CA VAL A 41 6.35 8.22 20.03
C VAL A 41 5.21 7.93 21.01
N GLY A 42 4.49 6.82 20.79
CA GLY A 42 3.39 6.39 21.65
C GLY A 42 3.81 5.79 22.98
N LYS A 43 5.12 5.56 23.20
CA LYS A 43 5.68 4.88 24.39
C LYS A 43 5.02 3.53 24.69
N VAL A 44 4.61 2.81 23.63
CA VAL A 44 4.00 1.49 23.71
C VAL A 44 4.93 0.45 23.11
N SER A 45 4.82 -0.80 23.56
CA SER A 45 5.62 -1.87 22.98
C SER A 45 5.22 -2.15 21.53
N ILE A 46 6.19 -2.54 20.71
CA ILE A 46 5.98 -2.97 19.33
C ILE A 46 4.90 -4.05 19.23
N GLU A 47 4.90 -5.00 20.16
CA GLU A 47 3.92 -6.09 20.20
C GLU A 47 2.48 -5.58 20.43
N ALA A 48 2.30 -4.59 21.32
CA ALA A 48 1.01 -3.96 21.54
C ALA A 48 0.53 -3.21 20.29
N THR A 49 1.44 -2.49 19.62
CA THR A 49 1.16 -1.81 18.35
C THR A 49 0.76 -2.79 17.25
N ILE A 50 1.46 -3.92 17.10
CA ILE A 50 1.13 -4.96 16.11
C ILE A 50 -0.25 -5.56 16.39
N LYS A 51 -0.57 -5.88 17.65
CA LYS A 51 -1.89 -6.42 18.03
C LYS A 51 -3.01 -5.43 17.72
N ALA A 52 -2.79 -4.14 17.95
CA ALA A 52 -3.75 -3.09 17.59
C ALA A 52 -3.90 -2.92 16.05
N LEU A 53 -2.82 -3.15 15.30
CA LEU A 53 -2.79 -3.06 13.84
C LEU A 53 -3.30 -4.32 13.13
N LEU A 54 -3.48 -5.45 13.82
CA LEU A 54 -3.99 -6.69 13.23
C LEU A 54 -5.25 -6.52 12.35
N PRO A 55 -6.33 -5.85 12.80
CA PRO A 55 -7.49 -5.59 11.95
C PRO A 55 -7.17 -4.69 10.75
N PHE A 56 -6.22 -3.75 10.91
CA PHE A 56 -5.77 -2.88 9.82
C PHE A 56 -4.96 -3.64 8.77
N TYR A 57 -4.15 -4.63 9.14
CA TYR A 57 -3.46 -5.48 8.17
C TYR A 57 -4.46 -6.23 7.28
N LEU A 58 -5.59 -6.67 7.84
CA LEU A 58 -6.64 -7.34 7.07
C LEU A 58 -7.30 -6.37 6.08
N ALA A 59 -7.59 -5.14 6.50
CA ALA A 59 -8.08 -4.08 5.61
C ALA A 59 -7.06 -3.74 4.51
N LEU A 60 -5.77 -3.64 4.84
CA LEU A 60 -4.70 -3.36 3.87
C LEU A 60 -4.52 -4.49 2.87
N PHE A 61 -4.67 -5.74 3.29
CA PHE A 61 -4.67 -6.88 2.39
C PHE A 61 -5.86 -6.81 1.41
N LEU A 62 -7.06 -6.48 1.89
CA LEU A 62 -8.23 -6.29 1.03
C LEU A 62 -8.03 -5.15 0.03
N VAL A 63 -7.46 -4.02 0.47
CA VAL A 63 -7.15 -2.88 -0.40
C VAL A 63 -6.08 -3.27 -1.42
N LEU A 64 -5.04 -4.00 -1.03
CA LEU A 64 -4.00 -4.48 -1.94
C LEU A 64 -4.62 -5.39 -3.01
N MET A 65 -5.48 -6.34 -2.63
CA MET A 65 -6.18 -7.20 -3.57
C MET A 65 -7.06 -6.38 -4.51
N ALA A 66 -7.85 -5.44 -3.99
CA ALA A 66 -8.70 -4.58 -4.80
C ALA A 66 -7.89 -3.76 -5.80
N VAL A 67 -6.81 -3.11 -5.35
CA VAL A 67 -5.92 -2.31 -6.20
C VAL A 67 -5.12 -3.17 -7.17
N THR A 68 -4.83 -4.45 -6.87
CA THR A 68 -4.06 -5.32 -7.78
C THR A 68 -4.94 -5.90 -8.89
N TYR A 69 -6.19 -6.26 -8.59
CA TYR A 69 -7.08 -6.91 -9.56
C TYR A 69 -8.05 -5.95 -10.26
N ILE A 70 -8.29 -4.75 -9.70
CA ILE A 70 -9.27 -3.78 -10.22
C ILE A 70 -8.54 -2.51 -10.65
N PRO A 71 -8.04 -2.44 -11.90
CA PRO A 71 -7.32 -1.26 -12.40
C PRO A 71 -8.14 0.02 -12.41
N ALA A 72 -9.47 -0.08 -12.49
CA ALA A 72 -10.35 1.08 -12.38
C ALA A 72 -10.18 1.84 -11.05
N ILE A 73 -9.82 1.17 -9.94
CA ILE A 73 -9.60 1.86 -8.66
C ILE A 73 -8.40 2.82 -8.76
N SER A 74 -7.34 2.40 -9.46
CA SER A 74 -6.14 3.22 -9.65
C SER A 74 -6.27 4.23 -10.78
N LEU A 75 -7.02 3.91 -11.83
CA LEU A 75 -7.05 4.67 -13.08
C LEU A 75 -8.26 5.59 -13.23
N TRP A 76 -9.33 5.38 -12.45
CA TRP A 76 -10.54 6.21 -12.55
C TRP A 76 -10.28 7.68 -12.24
N LEU A 77 -9.53 7.97 -11.18
CA LEU A 77 -9.21 9.34 -10.81
C LEU A 77 -8.23 10.00 -11.81
N PRO A 78 -7.08 9.38 -12.18
CA PRO A 78 -6.24 9.89 -13.26
C PRO A 78 -7.02 10.14 -14.55
N GLY A 79 -7.89 9.23 -14.98
CA GLY A 79 -8.69 9.39 -16.20
C GLY A 79 -9.80 10.45 -16.14
N LEU A 80 -10.09 10.99 -14.95
CA LEU A 80 -11.04 12.10 -14.77
C LEU A 80 -10.35 13.47 -14.72
N VAL A 81 -9.10 13.51 -14.26
CA VAL A 81 -8.38 14.76 -13.94
C VAL A 81 -7.25 15.06 -14.94
N LEU A 82 -6.71 14.04 -15.62
CA LEU A 82 -5.67 14.13 -16.65
C LEU A 82 -6.25 13.81 -18.04
#